data_AF-A0A7X9GJU4-F1
#
_entry.id   AF-A0A7X9GJU4-F1
#
_cell.length_a   1.000
_cell.length_b   1.000
_cell.length_c   1.000
_cell.angle_alpha   90.00
_cell.angle_beta   90.00
_cell.angle_gamma   90.00
#
_symmetry.space_group_name_H-M   'P 1'
#
loop_
_entity.id
_entity.type
_entity.pdbx_description
1 polymer ?
#
loop_
_entity_poly.entity_id
_entity_poly.type
_entity_poly.pdbx_seq_one_letter_code
_entity_poly.pdbx_strand_id
1 'polypeptide(L)'
;MELSIRTNKEDEFINITQLIKQKVREKGVKDGIVTVFVPHTTAGITINENADPDVVHDMLYTFKKVFPDRSEYRHYEGNSCAHIKASVLGSSCNVIIENGELK
;
A
#
# COMPACT_ATOMS: atom_id res chain seq x y z
N MET A 1 -13.32 3.27 9.41
CA MET A 1 -13.53 1.81 9.28
C MET A 1 -12.16 1.17 9.21
N GLU A 2 -12.01 -0.04 9.72
CA GLU A 2 -10.71 -0.71 9.76
C GLU A 2 -10.75 -1.99 8.92
N LEU A 3 -9.63 -2.29 8.25
CA LEU A 3 -9.39 -3.53 7.53
C LEU A 3 -8.13 -4.17 8.11
N SER A 4 -8.24 -5.41 8.57
CA SER A 4 -7.08 -6.19 9.00
C SER A 4 -6.50 -6.94 7.81
N ILE A 5 -5.23 -6.68 7.50
CA ILE A 5 -4.51 -7.32 6.40
C ILE A 5 -3.39 -8.16 6.99
N ARG A 6 -3.28 -9.42 6.55
CA ARG A 6 -2.21 -10.33 6.94
C ARG A 6 -1.15 -10.37 5.84
N THR A 7 0.09 -10.05 6.18
CA THR A 7 1.27 -10.21 5.32
C THR A 7 1.95 -11.56 5.58
N ASN A 8 2.62 -12.10 4.58
CA ASN A 8 3.32 -13.41 4.68
C ASN A 8 4.77 -13.37 4.22
N LYS A 9 5.23 -12.24 3.67
CA LYS A 9 6.61 -12.02 3.24
C LYS A 9 7.13 -10.73 3.87
N GLU A 10 8.46 -10.58 3.88
CA GLU A 10 9.13 -9.36 4.36
C GLU A 10 8.68 -8.12 3.58
N ASP A 11 8.73 -8.21 2.24
CA ASP A 11 8.16 -7.23 1.33
C ASP A 11 7.06 -7.89 0.48
N GLU A 12 5.87 -7.30 0.46
CA GLU A 12 4.72 -7.84 -0.25
C GLU A 12 3.79 -6.70 -0.71
N PHE A 13 3.29 -6.79 -1.95
CA PHE A 13 2.15 -5.99 -2.39
C PHE A 13 0.88 -6.82 -2.22
N ILE A 14 -0.10 -6.29 -1.50
CA ILE A 14 -1.41 -6.92 -1.30
C ILE A 14 -2.45 -6.05 -1.97
N ASN A 15 -3.15 -6.60 -2.95
CA ASN A 15 -4.27 -5.91 -3.58
C ASN A 15 -5.49 -5.89 -2.66
N ILE A 16 -5.86 -4.71 -2.19
CA ILE A 16 -7.03 -4.49 -1.31
C ILE A 16 -8.22 -3.83 -2.03
N THR A 17 -8.16 -3.66 -3.35
CA THR A 17 -9.18 -2.94 -4.15
C THR A 17 -10.58 -3.47 -3.90
N GLN A 18 -10.77 -4.79 -3.88
CA GLN A 18 -12.08 -5.40 -3.65
C GLN A 18 -12.60 -5.17 -2.22
N LEU A 19 -11.71 -5.16 -1.23
CA LEU A 19 -12.07 -4.84 0.16
C LEU A 19 -12.57 -3.40 0.27
N ILE A 20 -11.89 -2.45 -0.40
CA ILE A 20 -12.32 -1.04 -0.42
C ILE A 20 -13.66 -0.88 -1.14
N LYS A 21 -13.84 -1.52 -2.31
CA LYS A 21 -15.11 -1.49 -3.07
C LYS A 21 -16.27 -2.01 -2.22
N GLN A 22 -16.10 -3.15 -1.56
CA GLN A 22 -17.11 -3.70 -0.67
C GLN A 22 -17.49 -2.71 0.43
N LYS A 23 -16.49 -2.07 1.05
CA LYS A 23 -16.72 -1.11 2.12
C LYS A 23 -17.43 0.18 1.66
N VAL A 24 -17.09 0.69 0.48
CA VAL A 24 -17.79 1.84 -0.12
C VAL A 24 -19.26 1.49 -0.38
N ARG A 25 -19.52 0.30 -0.94
CA ARG A 25 -20.90 -0.20 -1.16
C ARG A 25 -21.67 -0.36 0.15
N GLU A 26 -21.07 -0.95 1.18
CA GLU A 26 -21.67 -1.10 2.52
C GLU A 26 -22.04 0.24 3.16
N LYS A 27 -21.29 1.31 2.86
CA LYS A 27 -21.60 2.66 3.34
C LYS A 27 -22.65 3.39 2.52
N GLY A 28 -23.03 2.87 1.35
CA GLY A 28 -24.02 3.49 0.48
C GLY A 28 -23.60 4.85 -0.07
N VAL A 29 -22.31 5.19 -0.04
CA VAL A 29 -21.79 6.45 -0.60
C VAL A 29 -21.94 6.41 -2.11
N LYS A 30 -22.55 7.44 -2.69
CA LYS A 30 -22.74 7.54 -4.15
C LYS A 30 -21.63 8.32 -4.83
N ASP A 31 -21.31 9.49 -4.31
CA ASP A 31 -20.27 10.34 -4.88
C ASP A 31 -19.42 10.93 -3.75
N GLY A 32 -18.11 11.00 -3.95
CA GLY A 32 -17.19 11.51 -2.94
C GLY A 32 -15.76 11.04 -3.12
N ILE A 33 -15.02 10.97 -2.01
CA ILE A 33 -13.62 10.51 -1.98
C ILE A 33 -13.49 9.47 -0.87
N VAL A 34 -12.83 8.35 -1.17
CA VAL A 34 -12.32 7.45 -0.15
C VAL A 34 -10.84 7.74 0.09
N THR A 35 -10.49 7.97 1.35
CA THR A 35 -9.09 8.00 1.81
C THR A 35 -8.75 6.64 2.39
N VAL A 36 -7.74 6.00 1.81
CA VAL A 36 -7.15 4.77 2.35
C VAL A 36 -5.88 5.18 3.09
N PHE A 37 -5.79 4.87 4.38
CA PHE A 37 -4.67 5.25 5.23
C PHE A 37 -4.07 4.01 5.91
N VAL A 38 -2.75 3.92 5.91
CA VAL A 38 -1.96 2.87 6.55
C VAL A 38 -1.33 3.44 7.82
N PRO A 39 -1.70 2.94 9.03
CA PRO A 39 -1.20 3.45 10.30
C PRO A 39 0.17 2.88 10.69
N HIS A 40 0.90 2.25 9.77
CA HIS A 40 2.17 1.57 10.00
C HIS A 40 3.31 2.33 9.33
N THR A 41 4.42 2.54 10.04
CA THR A 41 5.58 3.31 9.55
C THR A 41 6.53 2.51 8.66
N THR A 42 6.30 1.20 8.51
CA THR A 42 7.07 0.27 7.68
C THR A 42 6.23 -0.31 6.53
N ALA A 43 5.03 0.22 6.31
CA ALA A 43 4.18 -0.12 5.17
C ALA A 43 3.62 1.17 4.54
N GLY A 44 3.25 1.11 3.28
CA GLY A 44 2.63 2.23 2.57
C GLY A 44 1.43 1.77 1.75
N ILE A 45 0.78 2.72 1.07
CA ILE A 45 -0.29 2.44 0.12
C ILE A 45 0.01 3.14 -1.19
N THR A 46 -0.27 2.47 -2.29
CA THR A 46 -0.08 3.02 -3.63
C THR A 46 -1.15 2.49 -4.58
N ILE A 47 -1.27 3.12 -5.74
CA ILE A 47 -2.15 2.71 -6.83
C ILE A 47 -1.25 2.47 -8.03
N ASN A 48 -1.32 1.26 -8.58
CA ASN A 48 -0.53 0.86 -9.73
C ASN A 48 -1.27 -0.23 -10.52
N GLU A 49 -0.64 -0.77 -11.56
CA GLU A 49 -1.18 -1.84 -12.39
C GLU A 49 -1.52 -3.09 -11.58
N ASN A 50 -2.62 -3.74 -11.96
CA ASN A 50 -3.12 -4.96 -11.35
C ASN A 50 -3.50 -6.03 -12.40
N ALA A 51 -3.08 -5.84 -13.66
CA ALA A 51 -3.33 -6.81 -14.72
C ALA A 51 -2.15 -7.79 -14.86
N ASP A 52 -0.93 -7.28 -14.78
CA ASP A 52 0.30 -8.05 -14.91
C ASP A 52 1.03 -8.20 -13.56
N PRO A 53 1.17 -9.42 -13.01
CA PRO A 53 1.94 -9.63 -11.79
C PRO A 53 3.43 -9.31 -11.93
N ASP A 54 3.99 -9.22 -13.13
CA ASP A 54 5.40 -8.89 -13.34
C ASP A 54 5.70 -7.44 -12.90
N VAL A 55 4.74 -6.52 -13.00
CA VAL A 55 4.90 -5.15 -12.47
C VAL A 55 5.11 -5.16 -10.95
N VAL A 56 4.37 -6.00 -10.23
CA VAL A 56 4.55 -6.16 -8.78
C VAL A 56 5.92 -6.75 -8.47
N HIS A 57 6.34 -7.76 -9.25
CA HIS A 57 7.68 -8.35 -9.11
C HIS A 57 8.77 -7.29 -9.32
N ASP A 58 8.69 -6.51 -10.38
CA ASP A 58 9.70 -5.52 -10.74
C ASP A 58 9.77 -4.36 -9.76
N MET A 59 8.63 -3.94 -9.20
CA MET A 59 8.57 -2.97 -8.11
C MET A 59 9.28 -3.48 -6.86
N LEU A 60 8.99 -4.72 -6.43
CA LEU A 60 9.64 -5.34 -5.28
C LEU A 60 11.14 -5.53 -5.51
N TYR A 61 11.53 -6.01 -6.70
CA TYR A 61 12.93 -6.14 -7.11
C TYR A 61 13.66 -4.79 -7.05
N THR A 62 13.06 -3.75 -7.62
CA THR A 62 13.64 -2.41 -7.66
C THR A 62 13.76 -1.80 -6.27
N PHE A 63 12.74 -1.93 -5.42
CA PHE A 63 12.81 -1.44 -4.05
C PHE A 63 13.94 -2.11 -3.26
N LYS A 64 14.12 -3.43 -3.39
CA LYS A 64 15.22 -4.14 -2.76
C LYS A 64 16.59 -3.66 -3.26
N LYS A 65 16.68 -3.31 -4.54
CA LYS A 65 17.93 -2.84 -5.16
C LYS A 65 18.28 -1.39 -4.82
N VAL A 66 17.28 -0.50 -4.79
CA VAL A 66 17.47 0.95 -4.57
C VAL A 66 17.53 1.28 -3.07
N PHE A 67 16.74 0.59 -2.26
CA PHE A 67 16.70 0.74 -0.81
C PHE A 67 17.15 -0.55 -0.11
N PRO A 68 18.38 -1.03 -0.37
CA PRO A 68 18.88 -2.23 0.31
C PRO A 68 19.08 -1.93 1.80
N ASP A 69 19.16 -3.00 2.58
CA ASP A 69 19.70 -2.90 3.92
C ASP A 69 21.20 -2.53 3.86
N ARG A 70 21.65 -1.76 4.85
CA ARG A 70 22.96 -1.10 4.87
C ARG A 70 23.51 -1.09 6.27
N SER A 71 24.79 -1.44 6.43
CA SER A 71 25.47 -1.41 7.74
C SER A 71 25.62 0.01 8.28
N GLU A 72 25.49 1.02 7.42
CA GLU A 72 25.51 2.43 7.80
C GLU A 72 24.21 2.90 8.46
N TYR A 73 23.11 2.14 8.34
CA TYR A 73 21.86 2.47 9.03
C TYR A 73 22.03 2.30 10.54
N ARG A 74 21.68 3.35 11.28
CA ARG A 74 21.86 3.41 12.75
C ARG A 74 20.71 2.80 13.53
N HIS A 75 19.59 2.54 12.88
CA HIS A 75 18.40 2.04 13.56
C HIS A 75 18.58 0.56 13.93
N TYR A 76 18.55 0.28 15.23
CA TYR A 76 18.92 -1.03 15.78
C TYR A 76 17.97 -2.18 15.39
N GLU A 77 16.70 -1.91 15.09
CA GLU A 77 15.74 -2.97 14.71
C GLU A 77 16.00 -3.56 13.32
N GLY A 78 16.86 -2.93 12.51
CA GLY A 78 17.26 -3.45 11.18
C GLY A 78 16.21 -3.30 10.08
N ASN A 79 15.18 -2.45 10.27
CA ASN A 79 14.09 -2.24 9.31
C ASN A 79 14.09 -0.82 8.69
N SER A 80 15.23 -0.11 8.72
CA SER A 80 15.34 1.25 8.14
C SER A 80 14.93 1.29 6.67
N CYS A 81 15.27 0.26 5.90
CA CYS A 81 14.85 0.15 4.51
C CYS A 81 13.32 0.12 4.36
N ALA A 82 12.60 -0.52 5.27
CA ALA A 82 11.13 -0.56 5.27
C ALA A 82 10.54 0.83 5.56
N HIS A 83 11.10 1.57 6.52
CA HIS A 83 10.70 2.95 6.78
C HIS A 83 10.90 3.88 5.57
N ILE A 84 12.01 3.73 4.85
CA ILE A 84 12.29 4.51 3.64
C ILE A 84 11.28 4.15 2.54
N LYS A 85 11.08 2.86 2.25
CA LYS A 85 10.10 2.39 1.26
C LYS A 85 8.68 2.87 1.59
N ALA A 86 8.26 2.78 2.85
CA ALA A 86 6.97 3.28 3.32
C ALA A 86 6.81 4.79 3.08
N SER A 87 7.86 5.58 3.34
CA SER A 87 7.85 7.04 3.12
C SER A 87 7.79 7.40 1.63
N VAL A 88 8.41 6.60 0.76
CA VAL A 88 8.37 6.79 -0.71
C VAL A 88 6.99 6.47 -1.27
N LEU A 89 6.35 5.39 -0.79
CA LEU A 89 4.98 5.03 -1.22
C LEU A 89 3.94 6.02 -0.66
N GLY A 90 4.14 6.47 0.58
CA GLY A 90 3.19 7.30 1.31
C GLY A 90 2.25 6.48 2.20
N SER A 91 1.76 7.13 3.26
CA SER A 91 0.85 6.52 4.23
C SER A 91 -0.61 6.54 3.80
N SER A 92 -0.97 7.27 2.73
CA SER A 92 -2.35 7.35 2.24
C SER A 92 -2.46 7.59 0.75
N CYS A 93 -3.56 7.10 0.17
CA CYS A 93 -4.02 7.49 -1.16
C CYS A 93 -5.50 7.86 -1.12
N ASN A 94 -5.93 8.66 -2.09
CA ASN A 94 -7.32 9.07 -2.26
C ASN A 94 -7.85 8.55 -3.59
N VAL A 95 -9.06 7.98 -3.59
CA VAL A 95 -9.74 7.50 -4.79
C VAL A 95 -11.12 8.14 -4.86
N ILE A 96 -11.51 8.56 -6.06
CA ILE A 96 -12.83 9.16 -6.29
C ILE A 96 -13.88 8.05 -6.27
N ILE A 97 -15.01 8.33 -5.63
CA ILE A 97 -16.22 7.51 -5.72
C ILE A 97 -17.19 8.23 -6.65
N GLU A 98 -17.69 7.53 -7.65
CA GLU A 98 -18.69 8.02 -8.60
C GLU A 98 -19.77 6.95 -8.81
N ASN A 99 -21.04 7.30 -8.70
CA ASN A 99 -22.17 6.38 -8.82
C ASN A 99 -22.10 5.12 -7.92
N GLY A 100 -21.40 5.23 -6.78
CA GLY A 100 -21.20 4.15 -5.82
C GLY A 100 -20.06 3.19 -6.14
N GLU A 101 -19.25 3.50 -7.14
CA GLU A 101 -18.08 2.72 -7.54
C GLU A 101 -16.78 3.53 -7.39
N LEU A 102 -15.66 2.82 -7.22
CA LEU A 102 -14.33 3.45 -7.29
C LEU A 102 -14.02 3.77 -8.76
N LYS A 103 -13.65 5.02 -9.01
CA LYS A 103 -13.28 5.54 -10.33
C LYS A 103 -11.80 5.33 -10.65
#